data_AF-A0A836R9S1-F1
#
_entry.id   AF-A0A836R9S1-F1
#
_cell.length_a   1.000
_cell.length_b   1.000
_cell.length_c   1.000
_cell.angle_alpha   90.00
_cell.angle_beta   90.00
_cell.angle_gamma   90.00
#
_symmetry.space_group_name_H-M   'P 1'
#
loop_
_entity.id
_entity.type
_entity.pdbx_description
1 polymer ?
#
loop_
_entity_poly.entity_id
_entity_poly.type
_entity_poly.pdbx_seq_one_letter_code
_entity_poly.pdbx_strand_id
1 'polypeptide(L)' 'MNEGKIVKIAGPVVIAKGIPYAKMYDVVKVGEKHLIGEIIGLL' A
#
# COMPACT_ATOMS: atom_id res chain seq x y z
N MET A 1 3.36 2.35 -14.04
CA MET A 1 3.90 1.73 -12.82
C MET A 1 3.68 2.72 -11.70
N ASN A 2 2.56 2.59 -10.98
CA ASN A 2 2.18 3.50 -9.90
C ASN A 2 2.68 2.92 -8.59
N GLU A 3 3.97 3.07 -8.33
CA GLU A 3 4.61 2.56 -7.12
C GLU A 3 4.62 3.64 -6.05
N GLY A 4 4.07 3.32 -4.88
CA GLY A 4 4.18 4.15 -3.69
C GLY A 4 5.41 3.81 -2.86
N LYS A 5 5.71 4.67 -1.89
CA LYS A 5 6.76 4.45 -0.90
C LYS A 5 6.15 4.17 0.46
N ILE A 6 6.56 3.08 1.09
CA ILE A 6 6.24 2.78 2.49
C ILE A 6 6.86 3.88 3.38
N VAL A 7 6.05 4.48 4.24
CA VAL A 7 6.48 5.52 5.20
C VAL A 7 6.41 5.05 6.64
N LYS A 8 5.57 4.05 6.95
CA LYS A 8 5.46 3.47 8.29
C LYS A 8 4.96 2.03 8.22
N ILE A 9 5.42 1.19 9.13
CA ILE A 9 4.94 -0.17 9.37
C ILE A 9 4.56 -0.27 10.85
N ALA A 10 3.35 -0.76 11.13
CA ALA A 10 2.84 -1.00 12.48
C ALA A 10 2.20 -2.39 12.53
N GLY A 11 3.00 -3.40 12.88
CA GLY A 11 2.59 -4.80 12.80
C GLY A 11 2.20 -5.15 11.35
N PRO A 12 0.98 -5.66 11.09
CA PRO A 12 0.52 -5.97 9.72
C PRO A 12 0.08 -4.73 8.93
N VAL A 13 -0.09 -3.57 9.57
CA VAL A 13 -0.58 -2.35 8.91
C VAL A 13 0.58 -1.57 8.30
N VAL A 14 0.43 -1.19 7.04
CA VAL A 14 1.43 -0.43 6.28
C VAL A 14 0.83 0.90 5.84
N ILE A 15 1.56 1.99 6.06
CA ILE A 15 1.24 3.31 5.51
C ILE A 15 2.19 3.58 4.37
N ALA A 16 1.64 3.87 3.20
CA ALA A 16 2.38 4.22 2.01
C ALA A 16 1.88 5.57 1.44
N LYS A 17 2.76 6.28 0.75
CA LYS A 17 2.44 7.55 0.08
C LYS A 17 2.83 7.50 -1.39
N GLY A 18 2.25 8.41 -2.17
CA GLY A 18 2.58 8.54 -3.59
C GLY A 18 2.05 7.37 -4.43
N ILE A 19 0.86 6.86 -4.08
CA ILE A 19 0.15 5.86 -4.88
C ILE A 19 -0.96 6.58 -5.65
N PRO A 20 -0.68 7.12 -6.85
CA PRO A 20 -1.69 7.82 -7.63
C PRO A 20 -2.80 6.87 -8.06
N TYR A 21 -4.05 7.35 -8.00
CA TYR A 21 -5.26 6.61 -8.34
C TYR A 21 -5.57 5.40 -7.45
N ALA A 22 -5.01 5.33 -6.25
CA ALA A 22 -5.37 4.33 -5.24
C ALA A 22 -6.87 4.38 -4.93
N LYS A 23 -7.52 3.21 -4.88
CA LYS A 23 -8.93 3.09 -4.46
C LYS A 23 -9.05 2.22 -3.23
N MET A 24 -10.08 2.48 -2.44
CA MET A 24 -10.49 1.58 -1.37
C MET A 24 -10.75 0.18 -1.94
N TYR A 25 -10.31 -0.83 -1.20
CA TYR A 25 -10.44 -2.26 -1.50
C TYR A 25 -9.62 -2.77 -2.71
N ASP A 26 -8.71 -1.94 -3.26
CA ASP A 26 -7.76 -2.43 -4.27
C ASP A 26 -6.79 -3.45 -3.65
N VAL A 27 -6.52 -4.52 -4.40
CA VAL A 27 -5.48 -5.50 -4.07
C VAL A 27 -4.14 -4.99 -4.59
N VAL A 28 -3.15 -4.95 -3.71
CA VAL A 28 -1.81 -4.39 -3.99
C VAL A 28 -0.71 -5.38 -3.63
N LYS A 29 0.48 -5.13 -4.20
CA LYS A 29 1.72 -5.82 -3.83
C LYS A 29 2.56 -4.91 -2.95
N VAL A 30 3.06 -5.45 -1.83
CA VAL A 30 3.79 -4.69 -0.81
C VAL A 30 5.19 -5.26 -0.63
N GLY A 31 6.20 -4.38 -0.71
CA GLY A 31 7.61 -4.69 -0.49
C GLY A 31 8.24 -5.56 -1.59
N GLU A 32 9.52 -5.88 -1.40
CA GLU A 32 10.35 -6.61 -2.39
C GLU A 32 9.84 -8.04 -2.65
N LYS A 33 9.18 -8.64 -1.66
CA LYS A 33 8.60 -9.99 -1.77
C LYS A 33 7.21 -10.00 -2.43
N HIS A 34 6.70 -8.83 -2.83
CA HIS A 34 5.37 -8.68 -3.43
C HIS A 34 4.26 -9.33 -2.60
N LEU A 35 4.26 -9.10 -1.29
CA LEU A 35 3.22 -9.60 -0.39
C LEU A 35 1.87 -9.01 -0.83
N ILE A 36 0.82 -9.83 -0.80
CA ILE A 36 -0.53 -9.37 -1.15
C ILE A 36 -1.09 -8.57 0.03
N GLY A 37 -1.66 -7.40 -0.26
CA GLY A 37 -2.37 -6.57 0.70
C GLY A 37 -3.59 -5.91 0.08
N GLU A 38 -4.37 -5.23 0.91
CA GLU A 38 -5.60 -4.53 0.51
C GLU A 38 -5.55 -3.08 0.99
N ILE A 39 -6.01 -2.14 0.17
CA ILE A 39 -6.17 -0.74 0.57
C ILE A 39 -7.42 -0.60 1.43
N ILE A 40 -7.22 -0.53 2.75
CA ILE A 40 -8.31 -0.39 3.73
C ILE A 40 -8.52 1.06 4.23
N GLY A 41 -7.77 2.02 3.69
CA GLY A 41 -7.88 3.44 4.06
C GLY A 41 -7.15 4.34 3.07
N LEU A 42 -7.73 5.52 2.81
CA LEU A 42 -7.16 6.58 1.99
C LEU A 42 -7.10 7.86 2.83
N LEU A 43 -5.99 8.60 2.69
CA LEU A 43 -5.74 9.88 3.35
C LEU A 43 -5.53 10.96 2.30
#